data_AF-A0A3S3R4L0-F1
#
_entry.id   AF-A0A3S3R4L0-F1
#
_cell.length_a   1.000
_cell.length_b   1.000
_cell.length_c   1.000
_cell.angle_alpha   90.00
_cell.angle_beta   90.00
_cell.angle_gamma   90.00
#
_symmetry.space_group_name_H-M   'P 1'
#
loop_
_entity.id
_entity.type
_entity.pdbx_description
1 polymer ?
#
loop_
_entity_poly.entity_id
_entity_poly.type
_entity_poly.pdbx_seq_one_letter_code
_entity_poly.pdbx_strand_id
1 'polypeptide(L)'
;MMFCSSIRGPAPSLVFSSISMAKAISGDRKVSPGKFLAWLRLVAIGLLIIAMARPQWGNTKTEVEASGIDILLAVDVSGSMQAMDFELKGRNVDRLTVVKAVVKKFIKERPNDRIGLVAFAGRPYMVCPLTLDHDWLQLRLDSLQTG
;
A
#
# COMPACT_ATOMS: atom_id res chain seq x y z
N MET A 1 -26.52 -100.94 -50.51
CA MET A 1 -25.59 -99.80 -50.31
C MET A 1 -26.45 -98.58 -50.00
N MET A 2 -26.79 -98.30 -48.75
CA MET A 2 -25.97 -97.63 -47.73
C MET A 2 -25.49 -96.27 -48.24
N PHE A 3 -26.04 -95.17 -47.70
CA PHE A 3 -25.27 -94.06 -47.13
C PHE A 3 -26.21 -93.07 -46.40
N CYS A 4 -25.95 -92.91 -45.11
CA CYS A 4 -26.61 -92.01 -44.18
C CYS A 4 -26.20 -90.54 -44.47
N SER A 5 -27.09 -89.56 -44.34
CA SER A 5 -26.66 -88.23 -43.87
C SER A 5 -27.77 -87.38 -43.24
N SER A 6 -27.55 -87.09 -41.95
CA SER A 6 -27.78 -85.84 -41.23
C SER A 6 -29.20 -85.27 -41.11
N ILE A 7 -29.78 -85.51 -39.93
CA ILE A 7 -30.86 -84.71 -39.33
C ILE A 7 -30.32 -83.28 -39.08
N ARG A 8 -30.99 -82.25 -39.62
CA ARG A 8 -30.74 -80.84 -39.26
C ARG A 8 -31.85 -80.39 -38.30
N GLY A 9 -31.50 -80.14 -37.04
CA GLY A 9 -32.37 -79.45 -36.09
C GLY A 9 -32.56 -77.97 -36.46
N PRO A 10 -33.63 -77.30 -35.98
CA PRO A 10 -33.81 -75.87 -36.19
C PRO A 10 -32.67 -75.07 -35.54
N ALA A 11 -32.24 -74.00 -36.21
CA ALA A 11 -31.11 -73.17 -35.82
C ALA A 11 -31.29 -72.54 -34.42
N PRO A 12 -30.21 -72.32 -33.66
CA PRO A 12 -30.26 -71.73 -32.33
C PRO A 12 -30.85 -70.31 -32.34
N SER A 13 -31.69 -70.01 -31.34
CA SER A 13 -32.47 -68.76 -31.20
C SER A 13 -31.77 -67.67 -30.37
N LEU A 14 -30.46 -67.78 -30.14
CA LEU A 14 -29.71 -66.77 -29.40
C LEU A 14 -29.01 -65.83 -30.39
N VAL A 15 -29.70 -64.74 -30.71
CA VAL A 15 -29.16 -63.60 -31.43
C VAL A 15 -28.14 -62.92 -30.51
N PHE A 16 -26.85 -63.06 -30.83
CA PHE A 16 -25.79 -62.31 -30.17
C PHE A 16 -26.11 -60.82 -30.23
N SER A 17 -26.13 -60.18 -29.05
CA SER A 17 -26.33 -58.75 -28.88
C SER A 17 -25.27 -58.02 -29.67
N SER A 18 -25.66 -57.51 -30.84
CA SER A 18 -24.75 -56.94 -31.79
C SER A 18 -24.28 -55.59 -31.24
N ILE A 19 -22.97 -55.50 -30.99
CA ILE A 19 -22.22 -54.26 -30.73
C ILE A 19 -22.46 -53.21 -31.85
N SER A 20 -23.13 -53.59 -32.94
CA SER A 20 -23.64 -52.71 -33.99
C SER A 20 -24.53 -51.57 -33.49
N MET A 21 -25.37 -51.74 -32.46
CA MET A 21 -26.14 -50.60 -31.91
C MET A 21 -25.22 -49.63 -31.17
N ALA A 22 -24.28 -50.14 -30.37
CA ALA A 22 -23.28 -49.31 -29.71
C ALA A 22 -22.41 -48.58 -30.74
N LYS A 23 -22.02 -49.23 -31.84
CA LYS A 23 -21.26 -48.63 -32.95
C LYS A 23 -22.09 -47.65 -33.79
N ALA A 24 -23.39 -47.87 -33.96
CA ALA A 24 -24.29 -46.96 -34.67
C ALA A 24 -24.52 -45.66 -33.90
N ILE A 25 -24.46 -45.71 -32.56
CA ILE A 25 -24.52 -44.53 -31.69
C ILE A 25 -23.12 -43.89 -31.53
N SER A 26 -22.06 -44.70 -31.55
CA SER A 26 -20.67 -44.25 -31.50
C SER A 26 -20.23 -43.74 -32.87
N GLY A 27 -20.75 -42.57 -33.28
CA GLY A 27 -20.14 -41.85 -34.39
C GLY A 27 -18.66 -41.62 -34.11
N ASP A 28 -17.82 -41.69 -35.15
CA ASP A 28 -16.38 -41.36 -35.14
C ASP A 28 -16.15 -39.86 -34.83
N ARG A 29 -16.69 -39.35 -33.74
CA ARG A 29 -16.30 -38.07 -33.17
C ARG A 29 -14.95 -38.28 -32.54
N LYS A 30 -13.92 -38.11 -33.37
CA LYS A 30 -12.55 -37.87 -32.94
C LYS A 30 -12.53 -36.52 -32.22
N VAL A 31 -13.03 -36.50 -30.98
CA VAL A 31 -12.78 -35.40 -30.06
C VAL A 31 -11.27 -35.43 -29.86
N SER A 32 -10.57 -34.51 -30.52
CA SER A 32 -9.15 -34.30 -30.31
C SER A 32 -9.07 -33.27 -29.18
N PRO A 33 -8.95 -33.69 -27.91
CA PRO A 33 -8.79 -32.75 -26.81
C PRO A 33 -7.46 -31.99 -26.96
N GLY A 34 -6.57 -32.41 -27.89
CA GLY A 34 -5.30 -31.77 -28.17
C GLY A 34 -5.40 -30.28 -28.51
N LYS A 35 -6.44 -29.84 -29.24
CA LYS A 35 -6.62 -28.40 -29.53
C LYS A 35 -7.01 -27.61 -28.26
N PHE A 36 -7.88 -28.18 -27.44
CA PHE A 36 -8.31 -27.58 -26.18
C PHE A 36 -7.18 -27.55 -25.15
N LEU A 37 -6.42 -28.65 -25.00
CA LEU A 37 -5.24 -28.72 -24.13
C LEU A 37 -4.12 -27.79 -24.63
N ALA A 38 -3.90 -27.67 -25.94
CA ALA A 38 -2.93 -26.74 -26.49
C ALA A 38 -3.33 -25.28 -26.20
N TRP A 39 -4.62 -24.94 -26.35
CA TRP A 39 -5.13 -23.62 -26.00
C TRP A 39 -4.98 -23.32 -24.50
N LEU A 40 -5.31 -24.27 -23.63
CA LEU A 40 -5.14 -24.12 -22.17
C LEU A 40 -3.67 -23.91 -21.78
N ARG A 41 -2.73 -24.61 -22.43
CA ARG A 41 -1.28 -24.40 -22.23
C ARG A 41 -0.85 -22.99 -22.61
N LEU A 42 -1.34 -22.46 -23.73
CA LEU A 42 -1.02 -21.11 -24.17
C LEU A 42 -1.56 -20.05 -23.18
N VAL A 43 -2.79 -20.24 -22.69
CA VAL A 43 -3.37 -19.37 -21.65
C VAL A 43 -2.57 -19.42 -20.36
N ALA A 44 -2.16 -20.61 -19.91
CA ALA A 44 -1.36 -20.78 -18.70
C ALA A 44 0.00 -20.07 -18.81
N ILE A 45 0.67 -20.17 -19.96
CA ILE A 45 1.92 -19.45 -20.23
C ILE A 45 1.68 -17.93 -20.23
N GLY A 46 0.60 -17.45 -20.85
CA GLY A 46 0.23 -16.04 -20.84
C GLY A 46 0.03 -15.48 -19.43
N LEU A 47 -0.67 -16.23 -18.57
CA LEU A 47 -0.87 -15.84 -17.17
C LEU A 47 0.43 -15.85 -16.36
N LEU A 48 1.34 -16.81 -16.62
CA LEU A 48 2.68 -16.84 -16.02
C LEU A 48 3.50 -15.60 -16.39
N ILE A 49 3.46 -15.20 -17.66
CA ILE A 49 4.16 -13.99 -18.14
C ILE A 49 3.61 -12.74 -17.44
N ILE A 50 2.29 -12.60 -17.32
CA ILE A 50 1.66 -11.45 -16.64
C ILE A 50 2.02 -11.45 -15.14
N ALA A 51 2.01 -12.60 -14.48
CA ALA A 51 2.40 -12.72 -13.08
C ALA A 51 3.88 -12.35 -12.87
N MET A 52 4.77 -12.78 -13.76
CA MET A 52 6.21 -12.44 -13.73
C MET A 52 6.47 -10.98 -14.06
N ALA A 53 5.71 -10.39 -14.98
CA ALA A 53 5.79 -8.96 -15.29
C ALA A 53 5.42 -8.08 -14.09
N ARG A 54 4.75 -8.67 -13.07
CA ARG A 54 4.35 -8.05 -11.81
C ARG A 54 3.85 -6.62 -12.07
N PRO A 55 2.72 -6.45 -12.77
CA PRO A 55 2.22 -5.14 -13.13
C PRO A 55 1.97 -4.34 -11.85
N GLN A 56 2.83 -3.38 -11.58
CA GLN A 56 2.68 -2.47 -10.46
C GLN A 56 2.04 -1.21 -10.99
N TRP A 57 0.89 -0.83 -10.43
CA TRP A 57 0.42 0.54 -10.58
C TRP A 57 1.35 1.42 -9.77
N GLY A 58 2.19 2.17 -10.48
CA GLY A 58 3.02 3.20 -9.87
C GLY A 58 2.10 4.25 -9.28
N ASN A 59 2.03 4.33 -7.96
CA ASN A 59 1.60 5.57 -7.34
C ASN A 59 2.63 6.61 -7.76
N THR A 60 2.25 7.51 -8.67
CA THR A 60 2.90 8.81 -8.75
C THR A 60 2.68 9.47 -7.40
N LYS A 61 3.60 9.22 -6.47
CA LYS A 61 3.85 10.19 -5.43
C LYS A 61 4.28 11.41 -6.22
N THR A 62 3.38 12.35 -6.41
CA THR A 62 3.79 13.72 -6.63
C THR A 62 4.76 14.02 -5.51
N GLU A 63 6.05 13.89 -5.78
CA GLU A 63 7.07 14.57 -5.02
C GLU A 63 6.73 16.03 -5.25
N VAL A 64 5.91 16.57 -4.35
CA VAL A 64 5.89 18.00 -4.15
C VAL A 64 7.35 18.27 -3.78
N GLU A 65 8.09 18.89 -4.71
CA GLU A 65 9.34 19.56 -4.41
C GLU A 65 9.01 20.71 -3.45
N ALA A 66 8.62 20.35 -2.23
CA ALA A 66 8.68 21.20 -1.09
C ALA A 66 10.18 21.32 -0.81
N SER A 67 10.82 22.26 -1.50
CA SER A 67 12.14 22.76 -1.12
C SER A 67 12.00 23.40 0.25
N GLY A 68 11.98 22.55 1.28
CA GLY A 68 11.99 22.94 2.67
C GLY A 68 13.44 23.07 3.13
N ILE A 69 13.71 24.08 3.96
CA ILE A 69 15.01 24.21 4.62
C ILE A 69 14.92 23.69 6.06
N ASP A 70 16.06 23.22 6.58
CA ASP A 70 16.19 22.84 7.99
C ASP A 70 16.43 24.12 8.83
N ILE A 71 15.50 24.46 9.71
CA ILE A 71 15.54 25.66 10.57
C ILE A 71 15.66 25.24 12.03
N LEU A 72 16.68 25.72 12.72
CA LEU A 72 16.84 25.51 14.16
C LEU A 72 16.53 26.80 14.92
N LEU A 73 15.45 26.80 15.70
CA LEU A 73 15.06 27.93 16.55
C LEU A 73 15.77 27.84 17.90
N ALA A 74 16.48 28.91 18.27
CA ALA A 74 17.07 29.06 19.61
C ALA A 74 16.25 30.09 20.40
N VAL A 75 15.62 29.66 21.50
CA VAL A 75 14.75 30.49 22.35
C VAL A 75 15.38 30.70 23.72
N ASP A 76 15.48 31.97 24.15
CA ASP A 76 15.91 32.33 25.49
C ASP A 76 14.80 32.00 26.49
N VAL A 77 15.15 31.30 27.58
CA VAL A 77 14.26 30.97 28.70
C VAL A 77 14.84 31.42 30.05
N SER A 78 15.81 32.34 30.04
CA SER A 78 16.37 32.93 31.26
C SER A 78 15.32 33.73 32.05
N GLY A 79 15.58 33.95 33.34
CA GLY A 79 14.72 34.78 34.20
C GLY A 79 14.41 36.19 33.63
N SER A 80 15.27 36.75 32.77
CA SER A 80 14.99 38.04 32.09
C SER A 80 13.76 37.99 31.17
N MET A 81 13.36 36.80 30.72
CA MET A 81 12.20 36.58 29.86
C MET A 81 10.86 36.63 30.61
N GLN A 82 10.87 36.72 31.94
CA GLN A 82 9.68 36.98 32.77
C GLN A 82 9.27 38.46 32.80
N ALA A 83 10.05 39.36 32.19
CA ALA A 83 9.74 40.79 32.17
C ALA A 83 8.41 41.06 31.46
N MET A 84 7.51 41.80 32.13
CA MET A 84 6.15 42.14 31.66
C MET A 84 6.14 43.45 30.87
N ASP A 85 7.06 43.60 29.93
CA ASP A 85 7.33 44.83 29.18
C ASP A 85 6.70 44.86 27.78
N PHE A 86 5.96 43.82 27.42
CA PHE A 86 5.22 43.76 26.16
C PHE A 86 3.72 43.72 26.38
N GLU A 87 2.99 44.26 25.40
CA GLU A 87 1.53 44.25 25.37
C GLU A 87 1.03 43.30 24.27
N LEU A 88 0.12 42.40 24.62
CA LEU A 88 -0.49 41.47 23.69
C LEU A 88 -2.00 41.45 23.92
N LYS A 89 -2.76 41.89 22.91
CA LYS A 89 -4.23 42.02 22.96
C LYS A 89 -4.73 42.91 24.12
N GLY A 90 -4.07 44.04 24.38
CA GLY A 90 -4.50 44.98 25.42
C GLY A 90 -4.08 44.61 26.84
N ARG A 91 -3.17 43.63 27.01
CA ARG A 91 -2.70 43.16 28.31
C ARG A 91 -1.19 43.08 28.34
N ASN A 92 -0.60 43.48 29.47
CA ASN A 92 0.82 43.25 29.73
C ASN A 92 1.07 41.76 29.88
N VAL A 93 2.08 41.26 29.17
CA VAL A 93 2.50 39.86 29.15
C VAL A 93 4.02 39.78 29.22
N ASP A 94 4.53 38.62 29.64
CA ASP A 94 5.95 38.36 29.70
C ASP A 94 6.55 38.18 28.31
N ARG A 95 7.85 38.49 28.17
CA ARG A 95 8.58 38.32 26.91
C ARG A 95 8.46 36.91 26.33
N LEU A 96 8.54 35.89 27.19
CA LEU A 96 8.44 34.48 26.74
C LEU A 96 7.09 34.20 26.08
N THR A 97 5.98 34.70 26.62
CA THR A 97 4.65 34.54 26.00
C THR A 97 4.57 35.18 24.63
N VAL A 98 5.16 36.37 24.45
CA VAL A 98 5.23 37.03 23.15
C VAL A 98 6.06 36.20 22.17
N VAL A 99 7.22 35.71 22.59
CA VAL A 99 8.07 34.85 21.76
C VAL A 99 7.32 33.58 21.34
N LYS A 100 6.62 32.90 22.25
CA LYS A 100 5.78 31.74 21.91
C LYS A 100 4.74 32.10 20.84
N ALA A 101 4.08 33.24 20.96
CA ALA A 101 3.09 33.68 19.98
C ALA A 101 3.69 33.94 18.59
N VAL A 102 4.85 34.63 18.54
CA VAL A 102 5.56 34.92 17.28
C VAL A 102 6.08 33.64 16.64
N VAL A 103 6.68 32.75 17.43
CA VAL A 103 7.20 31.46 16.94
C VAL A 103 6.06 30.58 16.43
N LYS A 104 4.91 30.53 17.11
CA LYS A 104 3.72 29.82 16.59
C LYS A 104 3.28 30.33 15.22
N LYS A 105 3.27 31.65 15.03
CA LYS A 105 2.95 32.26 13.75
C LYS A 105 3.99 31.89 12.68
N PHE A 106 5.28 31.97 13.03
CA PHE A 106 6.39 31.59 12.16
C PHE A 106 6.31 30.14 11.68
N ILE A 107 5.99 29.19 12.57
CA ILE A 107 5.82 27.77 12.23
C ILE A 107 4.64 27.60 11.25
N LYS A 108 3.51 28.25 11.51
CA LYS A 108 2.30 28.15 10.66
C LYS A 108 2.50 28.69 9.25
N GLU A 109 3.38 29.68 9.08
CA GLU A 109 3.71 30.26 7.77
C GLU A 109 4.62 29.34 6.93
N ARG A 110 5.16 28.26 7.51
CA ARG A 110 6.16 27.39 6.90
C ARG A 110 5.78 25.91 6.91
N PRO A 111 4.70 25.50 6.21
CA PRO A 111 4.21 24.11 6.23
C PRO A 111 5.18 23.07 5.67
N ASN A 112 6.17 23.51 4.90
CA ASN A 112 7.12 22.64 4.18
C ASN A 112 8.51 22.57 4.83
N ASP A 113 8.80 23.41 5.83
CA ASP A 113 10.12 23.47 6.46
C ASP A 113 10.23 22.51 7.64
N ARG A 114 11.42 21.93 7.82
CA ARG A 114 11.77 21.13 9.00
C ARG A 114 12.26 22.07 10.09
N ILE A 115 11.56 22.10 11.21
CA ILE A 115 11.85 23.04 12.28
C ILE A 115 12.23 22.29 13.56
N GLY A 116 13.33 22.70 14.16
CA GLY A 116 13.82 22.23 15.46
C GLY A 116 13.79 23.35 16.49
N LEU A 117 13.81 22.99 17.78
CA LEU A 117 13.74 23.94 18.88
C LEU A 117 14.78 23.61 19.96
N VAL A 118 15.59 24.62 20.30
CA VAL A 118 16.56 24.62 21.39
C VAL A 118 16.19 25.75 22.33
N ALA A 119 16.11 25.45 23.63
CA ALA A 119 15.95 26.47 24.66
C ALA A 119 17.29 26.71 25.36
N PHE A 120 17.59 27.96 25.68
CA PHE A 120 18.82 28.31 26.39
C PHE A 120 18.55 29.28 27.55
N ALA A 121 19.25 29.03 28.66
CA ALA A 121 19.35 29.92 29.82
C ALA A 121 20.76 29.74 30.40
N GLY A 122 20.90 29.24 31.63
CA GLY A 122 22.22 28.88 32.18
C GLY A 122 22.92 27.76 31.39
N ARG A 123 22.16 26.81 30.81
CA ARG A 123 22.66 25.79 29.88
C ARG A 123 21.65 25.56 28.76
N PRO A 124 22.09 25.39 27.50
CA PRO A 124 21.19 25.06 26.40
C PRO A 124 20.75 23.59 26.48
N TYR A 125 19.51 23.32 26.11
CA TYR A 125 18.97 21.96 25.97
C TYR A 125 18.06 21.84 24.75
N MET A 126 18.06 20.67 24.13
CA MET A 126 17.22 20.37 22.97
C MET A 126 15.79 20.10 23.42
N VAL A 127 14.83 20.85 22.88
CA VAL A 127 13.41 20.73 23.20
C VAL A 127 12.71 19.84 22.17
N CYS A 128 13.03 20.04 20.90
CA CYS A 128 12.53 19.24 19.78
C CYS A 128 13.62 19.14 18.70
N PRO A 129 13.93 17.93 18.19
CA PRO A 129 14.78 17.79 17.01
C PRO A 129 14.07 18.31 15.75
N LEU A 130 14.81 18.42 14.64
CA LEU A 130 14.28 18.85 13.34
C LEU A 130 13.16 17.92 12.87
N THR A 131 11.94 18.46 12.76
CA THR A 131 10.74 17.70 12.39
C THR A 131 9.84 18.47 11.41
N LEU A 132 9.08 17.73 10.61
CA LEU A 132 7.95 18.25 9.82
C LEU A 132 6.64 18.25 10.63
N ASP A 133 6.61 17.59 11.79
CA ASP A 133 5.46 17.58 12.68
C ASP A 133 5.36 18.89 13.45
N HIS A 134 4.68 19.86 12.84
CA HIS A 134 4.50 21.20 13.41
C HIS A 134 3.54 21.22 14.60
N ASP A 135 2.61 20.28 14.69
CA ASP A 135 1.69 20.18 15.82
C ASP A 135 2.43 19.75 17.08
N TRP A 136 3.30 18.74 16.96
CA TRP A 136 4.20 18.33 18.03
C TRP A 136 5.15 19.45 18.45
N LEU A 137 5.73 20.16 17.48
CA LEU A 137 6.62 21.29 17.76
C LEU A 137 5.91 22.41 18.54
N GLN A 138 4.66 22.74 18.17
CA GLN A 138 3.86 23.74 18.88
C GLN A 138 3.52 23.30 20.31
N LEU A 139 3.22 22.02 20.52
CA LEU A 139 3.00 21.46 21.85
C LEU A 139 4.25 21.60 22.73
N ARG A 140 5.42 21.30 22.16
CA ARG A 140 6.70 21.44 22.86
C ARG A 140 7.04 22.88 23.19
N LEU A 141 6.78 23.80 22.26
CA LEU A 141 6.95 25.24 22.50
C LEU A 141 6.07 25.74 23.66
N ASP A 142 4.84 25.24 23.78
CA ASP A 142 3.94 25.63 24.87
C ASP A 142 4.44 25.18 26.25
N SER A 143 5.11 24.03 26.30
CA SER A 143 5.67 23.48 27.53
C SER A 143 6.87 24.25 28.09
N LEU A 144 7.46 25.18 27.32
CA LEU A 144 8.60 25.98 27.78
C LEU A 144 8.23 26.84 28.99
N GLN A 145 9.09 26.82 29.99
CA GLN A 145 9.00 27.67 31.18
C GLN A 145 10.33 28.39 31.35
N THR A 146 10.28 29.55 31.99
CA THR A 146 11.49 30.27 32.37
C THR A 146 12.22 29.52 33.49
N GLY A 147 13.54 29.51 33.41
CA GLY A 147 14.44 28.82 34.34
C GLY A 147 15.51 29.71 34.94
#